data_AF-A0A251SXG3-F1
#
_entry.id   AF-A0A251SXG3-F1
#
_cell.length_a   1.000
_cell.length_b   1.000
_cell.length_c   1.000
_cell.angle_alpha   90.00
_cell.angle_beta   90.00
_cell.angle_gamma   90.00
#
_symmetry.space_group_name_H-M   'P 1'
#
loop_
_entity.id
_entity.type
_entity.pdbx_description
1 polymer ?
#
loop_
_entity_poly.entity_id
_entity_poly.type
_entity_poly.pdbx_seq_one_letter_code
_entity_poly.pdbx_strand_id
1 'polypeptide(L)'
;MFYSNFCHLYLEMQKRELGKQGGGSGGSGTPAAKRGRPVGSTASNLAAAALAEAAAPSTLLGPSLQIHSSFADQNTKRIVHALQSGLKSELTWALNALTLLSFKEKDDVRKDATPLAKIPGLLDALLQVIDDWRDIALPKELVKTPRTRSLGVNAIVTGFGNDIPHTNIGSGSVSEVSLQKKATKAHPSEWWLAEDGLFNLDDEGRAEKQLCAVAASNVLRNFSFMPENEVIMVQHRHCLETIFQCMEDHATEDEELVTNCLETIVNLAPMLDLRIFSSSKPSYIKITEKRAVQAILGILGSSIKAWHCAAAELLGRVIINPDNEPFLLPSASQIYKRLVDLLSLPAVDAQAAAVGALYNLAEVNMDCRLKLASERWAVDRLLKVIKTPHPVPEVCRKAAMILESLVSEPQNRPVLLAYENAFAEILFSDGKFSDTFARILFELTSKPNSKVATARGIWGM
;
A
#
# COMPACT_ATOMS: atom_id res chain seq x y z
N MET A 1 -11.20 -7.34 13.57
CA MET A 1 -10.77 -8.35 12.58
C MET A 1 -9.48 -7.98 11.83
N PHE A 2 -8.97 -6.74 11.93
CA PHE A 2 -7.75 -6.29 11.22
C PHE A 2 -6.42 -6.87 11.72
N TYR A 3 -6.35 -7.39 12.95
CA TYR A 3 -5.08 -7.79 13.58
C TYR A 3 -4.61 -9.23 13.31
N SER A 4 -5.48 -10.13 12.83
CA SER A 4 -5.12 -11.55 12.68
C SER A 4 -4.51 -11.88 11.32
N ASN A 5 -4.74 -11.07 10.29
CA ASN A 5 -4.20 -11.31 8.94
C ASN A 5 -2.77 -10.79 8.78
N PHE A 6 -2.36 -9.79 9.56
CA PHE A 6 -1.04 -9.15 9.46
C PHE A 6 0.11 -10.10 9.89
N CYS A 7 -0.02 -10.76 11.04
CA CYS A 7 0.94 -11.79 11.47
C CYS A 7 0.94 -13.04 10.58
N HIS A 8 -0.21 -13.36 9.96
CA HIS A 8 -0.35 -14.56 9.12
C HIS A 8 0.25 -14.36 7.71
N LEU A 9 0.19 -13.15 7.14
CA LEU A 9 0.86 -12.81 5.87
C LEU A 9 2.39 -12.86 5.98
N TYR A 10 2.96 -12.38 7.10
CA TYR A 10 4.40 -12.46 7.36
C TYR A 10 4.89 -13.92 7.45
N LEU A 11 4.09 -14.81 8.07
CA LEU A 11 4.37 -16.24 8.14
C LEU A 11 4.18 -16.98 6.79
N GLU A 12 3.24 -16.56 5.95
CA GLU A 12 3.05 -17.16 4.61
C GLU A 12 4.13 -16.76 3.60
N MET A 13 4.60 -15.50 3.64
CA MET A 13 5.71 -15.06 2.78
C MET A 13 7.02 -15.80 3.08
N GLN A 14 7.32 -16.06 4.36
CA GLN A 14 8.50 -16.86 4.71
C GLN A 14 8.41 -18.33 4.26
N LYS A 15 7.20 -18.92 4.22
CA LYS A 15 7.01 -20.27 3.65
C LYS A 15 7.29 -20.34 2.15
N ARG A 16 7.04 -19.27 1.39
CA ARG A 16 7.33 -19.23 -0.05
C ARG A 16 8.82 -19.10 -0.36
N GLU A 17 9.61 -18.47 0.52
CA GLU A 17 11.06 -18.34 0.36
C GLU A 17 11.81 -19.64 0.69
N LEU A 18 11.38 -20.39 1.71
CA LEU A 18 11.97 -21.71 2.02
C LEU A 18 11.69 -22.77 0.94
N GLY A 19 10.61 -22.63 0.16
CA GLY A 19 10.24 -23.59 -0.88
C GLY A 19 11.16 -23.59 -2.11
N LYS A 20 12.09 -22.63 -2.24
CA LYS A 20 13.00 -22.52 -3.39
C LYS A 20 14.38 -23.16 -3.17
N GLN A 21 14.67 -23.69 -1.98
CA GLN A 21 15.93 -24.39 -1.69
C GLN A 21 15.67 -25.70 -0.95
N GLY A 22 15.40 -26.77 -1.71
CA GLY A 22 15.17 -28.10 -1.11
C GLY A 22 14.83 -29.17 -2.14
N GLY A 23 15.66 -29.32 -3.17
CA GLY A 23 15.57 -30.46 -4.08
C GLY A 23 16.38 -31.64 -3.55
N GLY A 24 15.70 -32.75 -3.22
CA GLY A 24 16.36 -34.05 -2.99
C GLY A 24 15.44 -35.14 -2.43
N SER A 25 15.00 -36.06 -3.31
CA SER A 25 14.83 -37.53 -3.10
C SER A 25 14.20 -38.02 -1.78
N GLY A 26 13.14 -38.82 -1.71
CA GLY A 26 12.44 -39.71 -2.65
C GLY A 26 11.55 -40.69 -1.85
N GLY A 27 10.72 -41.49 -2.52
CA GLY A 27 10.11 -42.70 -1.95
C GLY A 27 8.60 -42.67 -1.70
N SER A 28 7.83 -43.02 -2.71
CA SER A 28 6.38 -43.29 -2.66
C SER A 28 6.06 -44.66 -2.03
N GLY A 29 5.16 -44.69 -1.05
CA GLY A 29 4.52 -45.91 -0.54
C GLY A 29 3.00 -45.79 -0.58
N THR A 30 2.34 -46.66 -1.35
CA THR A 30 0.89 -46.81 -1.46
C THR A 30 0.32 -47.61 -0.28
N PRO A 31 -0.94 -47.37 0.17
CA PRO A 31 -1.65 -48.32 1.03
C PRO A 31 -2.61 -49.24 0.24
N ALA A 32 -2.77 -50.43 0.79
CA ALA A 32 -3.28 -51.66 0.18
C ALA A 32 -4.81 -51.87 0.22
N ALA A 33 -5.25 -52.91 -0.49
CA ALA A 33 -6.64 -53.26 -0.80
C ALA A 33 -7.36 -54.24 0.16
N LYS A 34 -8.67 -53.99 0.34
CA LYS A 34 -9.87 -54.88 0.43
C LYS A 34 -9.84 -56.27 1.11
N ARG A 35 -10.84 -56.50 1.99
CA ARG A 35 -11.69 -57.71 2.18
C ARG A 35 -13.04 -57.25 2.78
N GLY A 36 -14.24 -57.80 2.58
CA GLY A 36 -14.80 -58.95 1.87
C GLY A 36 -16.33 -58.97 2.11
N ARG A 37 -17.09 -59.53 1.13
CA ARG A 37 -18.56 -59.67 0.95
C ARG A 37 -19.27 -60.59 1.99
N PRO A 38 -20.62 -60.87 2.02
CA PRO A 38 -21.51 -61.27 0.88
C PRO A 38 -23.00 -60.79 0.90
N VAL A 39 -23.61 -60.46 -0.25
CA VAL A 39 -24.60 -61.23 -1.10
C VAL A 39 -26.09 -61.02 -0.77
N GLY A 40 -26.88 -60.64 -1.78
CA GLY A 40 -28.35 -60.73 -1.82
C GLY A 40 -28.99 -60.00 -3.02
N SER A 41 -29.45 -60.77 -4.01
CA SER A 41 -30.08 -60.44 -5.31
C SER A 41 -31.46 -59.75 -5.15
N THR A 42 -32.09 -59.01 -6.10
CA THR A 42 -32.59 -59.40 -7.45
C THR A 42 -33.24 -58.18 -8.16
N ALA A 43 -33.31 -58.23 -9.52
CA ALA A 43 -34.03 -57.46 -10.57
C ALA A 43 -35.27 -56.57 -10.18
N SER A 44 -35.76 -55.55 -10.91
CA SER A 44 -35.76 -55.16 -12.34
C SER A 44 -36.42 -53.77 -12.53
N ASN A 45 -36.16 -53.14 -13.69
CA ASN A 45 -36.69 -51.88 -14.28
C ASN A 45 -38.14 -51.46 -13.96
N LEU A 46 -38.38 -50.14 -13.81
CA LEU A 46 -39.17 -49.27 -14.72
C LEU A 46 -39.42 -47.87 -14.11
N ALA A 47 -39.64 -46.89 -15.00
CA ALA A 47 -39.78 -45.46 -14.78
C ALA A 47 -41.04 -45.04 -13.98
N ALA A 48 -40.95 -43.92 -13.26
CA ALA A 48 -41.92 -42.80 -13.26
C ALA A 48 -41.66 -41.83 -12.10
N ALA A 49 -41.91 -40.56 -12.34
CA ALA A 49 -41.77 -39.43 -11.43
C ALA A 49 -42.68 -39.51 -10.19
N ALA A 50 -42.18 -39.02 -9.04
CA ALA A 50 -43.01 -38.46 -7.98
C ALA A 50 -42.17 -37.55 -7.07
N LEU A 51 -42.83 -36.50 -6.58
CA LEU A 51 -42.34 -35.40 -5.79
C LEU A 51 -41.85 -35.77 -4.39
N ALA A 52 -40.93 -34.93 -3.91
CA ALA A 52 -40.74 -34.46 -2.53
C ALA A 52 -40.55 -35.49 -1.42
N GLU A 53 -39.32 -35.58 -0.92
CA GLU A 53 -39.11 -35.68 0.52
C GLU A 53 -37.87 -34.91 0.96
N ALA A 54 -38.05 -34.17 2.05
CA ALA A 54 -37.17 -33.13 2.55
C ALA A 54 -35.89 -33.70 3.18
N ALA A 55 -34.76 -33.12 2.81
CA ALA A 55 -33.56 -33.11 3.63
C ALA A 55 -33.12 -31.66 3.82
N ALA A 56 -33.35 -31.13 5.02
CA ALA A 56 -32.94 -29.79 5.41
C ALA A 56 -31.41 -29.64 5.38
N PRO A 57 -30.84 -28.54 4.86
CA PRO A 57 -29.45 -28.24 5.08
C PRO A 57 -29.29 -27.64 6.48
N SER A 58 -28.50 -28.33 7.31
CA SER A 58 -28.06 -27.89 8.62
C SER A 58 -27.47 -26.47 8.55
N THR A 59 -28.04 -25.61 9.38
CA THR A 59 -27.59 -24.26 9.70
C THR A 59 -26.14 -24.24 10.15
N LEU A 60 -25.27 -23.55 9.41
CA LEU A 60 -24.01 -23.03 9.92
C LEU A 60 -23.69 -21.67 9.26
N LEU A 61 -23.90 -20.61 10.04
CA LEU A 61 -23.24 -19.30 10.02
C LEU A 61 -23.26 -18.48 8.71
N GLY A 62 -24.12 -17.45 8.69
CA GLY A 62 -24.07 -16.29 7.78
C GLY A 62 -24.69 -16.49 6.39
N PRO A 63 -25.15 -15.42 5.72
CA PRO A 63 -25.64 -15.53 4.35
C PRO A 63 -24.45 -15.86 3.43
N SER A 64 -24.33 -17.13 3.05
CA SER A 64 -23.45 -17.52 1.95
C SER A 64 -24.06 -17.00 0.65
N LEU A 65 -23.56 -15.86 0.18
CA LEU A 65 -23.88 -15.33 -1.14
C LEU A 65 -23.23 -16.24 -2.18
N GLN A 66 -23.96 -17.28 -2.60
CA GLN A 66 -23.55 -18.12 -3.72
C GLN A 66 -23.66 -17.30 -5.02
N ILE A 67 -22.58 -16.63 -5.42
CA ILE A 67 -22.48 -16.02 -6.73
C ILE A 67 -22.29 -17.15 -7.75
N HIS A 68 -23.17 -17.21 -8.75
CA HIS A 68 -23.03 -18.16 -9.84
C HIS A 68 -21.70 -17.92 -10.58
N SER A 69 -20.92 -18.96 -10.87
CA SER A 69 -19.57 -18.82 -11.45
C SER A 69 -19.55 -18.08 -12.79
N SER A 70 -20.65 -18.10 -13.54
CA SER A 70 -20.81 -17.35 -14.80
C SER A 70 -21.27 -15.89 -14.62
N PHE A 71 -21.49 -15.42 -13.40
CA PHE A 71 -22.03 -14.09 -13.15
C PHE A 71 -21.13 -13.00 -13.73
N ALA A 72 -19.81 -13.09 -13.47
CA ALA A 72 -18.84 -12.15 -14.00
C ALA A 72 -18.89 -12.16 -15.54
N ASP A 73 -18.79 -13.33 -16.16
CA ASP A 73 -18.76 -13.49 -17.62
C ASP A 73 -20.02 -12.94 -18.33
N GLN A 74 -21.19 -13.06 -17.70
CA GLN A 74 -22.45 -12.55 -18.25
C GLN A 74 -22.61 -11.03 -18.06
N ASN A 75 -21.99 -10.46 -17.03
CA ASN A 75 -22.21 -9.07 -16.64
C ASN A 75 -21.02 -8.14 -16.89
N THR A 76 -19.90 -8.63 -17.44
CA THR A 76 -18.66 -7.88 -17.73
C THR A 76 -18.91 -6.49 -18.30
N LYS A 77 -19.66 -6.39 -19.41
CA LYS A 77 -19.95 -5.12 -20.08
C LYS A 77 -20.86 -4.22 -19.25
N ARG A 78 -21.86 -4.81 -18.59
CA ARG A 78 -22.81 -4.06 -17.75
C ARG A 78 -22.08 -3.43 -16.57
N ILE A 79 -21.18 -4.17 -15.92
CA ILE A 79 -20.39 -3.67 -14.79
C ILE A 79 -19.60 -2.42 -15.22
N VAL A 80 -18.84 -2.50 -16.32
CA VAL A 80 -18.04 -1.36 -16.81
C VAL A 80 -18.92 -0.17 -17.19
N HIS A 81 -20.01 -0.39 -17.94
CA HIS A 81 -20.91 0.70 -18.31
C HIS A 81 -21.64 1.30 -17.11
N ALA A 82 -22.00 0.49 -16.11
CA ALA A 82 -22.63 0.97 -14.88
C ALA A 82 -21.69 1.90 -14.10
N LEU A 83 -20.41 1.55 -13.97
CA LEU A 83 -19.39 2.43 -13.37
C LEU A 83 -19.23 3.74 -14.14
N GLN A 84 -19.28 3.70 -15.47
CA GLN A 84 -19.11 4.87 -16.35
C GLN A 84 -20.38 5.70 -16.54
N SER A 85 -21.55 5.17 -16.17
CA SER A 85 -22.84 5.78 -16.49
C SER A 85 -23.13 7.09 -15.75
N GLY A 86 -22.49 7.30 -14.60
CA GLY A 86 -22.83 8.37 -13.68
C GLY A 86 -24.18 8.19 -12.96
N LEU A 87 -24.92 7.09 -13.23
CA LEU A 87 -26.19 6.80 -12.58
C LEU A 87 -25.94 6.15 -11.21
N LYS A 88 -26.42 6.80 -10.14
CA LYS A 88 -26.22 6.36 -8.75
C LYS A 88 -26.59 4.90 -8.51
N SER A 89 -27.75 4.46 -8.99
CA SER A 89 -28.24 3.09 -8.78
C SER A 89 -27.36 2.04 -9.47
N GLU A 90 -26.93 2.32 -10.70
CA GLU A 90 -26.08 1.41 -11.48
C GLU A 90 -24.65 1.39 -10.91
N LEU A 91 -24.10 2.55 -10.53
CA LEU A 91 -22.80 2.65 -9.86
C LEU A 91 -22.78 1.85 -8.56
N THR A 92 -23.80 2.04 -7.72
CA THR A 92 -23.95 1.29 -6.45
C THR A 92 -24.07 -0.21 -6.71
N TRP A 93 -24.88 -0.61 -7.69
CA TRP A 93 -25.00 -2.01 -8.07
C TRP A 93 -23.67 -2.61 -8.53
N ALA A 94 -22.92 -1.89 -9.37
CA ALA A 94 -21.64 -2.35 -9.89
C ALA A 94 -20.58 -2.49 -8.79
N LEU A 95 -20.47 -1.51 -7.89
CA LEU A 95 -19.54 -1.56 -6.76
C LEU A 95 -19.88 -2.69 -5.78
N ASN A 96 -21.16 -2.93 -5.50
CA ASN A 96 -21.59 -4.06 -4.68
C ASN A 96 -21.26 -5.41 -5.36
N ALA A 97 -21.54 -5.54 -6.66
CA ALA A 97 -21.21 -6.73 -7.42
C ALA A 97 -19.68 -6.99 -7.43
N LEU A 98 -18.88 -5.94 -7.64
CA LEU A 98 -17.42 -6.04 -7.63
C LEU A 98 -16.86 -6.33 -6.24
N THR A 99 -17.45 -5.79 -5.18
CA THR A 99 -17.06 -6.12 -3.80
C THR A 99 -17.17 -7.63 -3.58
N LEU A 100 -18.28 -8.23 -4.02
CA LEU A 100 -18.50 -9.67 -3.93
C LEU A 100 -17.54 -10.47 -4.83
N LEU A 101 -17.28 -10.03 -6.07
CA LEU A 101 -16.35 -10.69 -6.99
C LEU A 101 -14.87 -10.55 -6.60
N SER A 102 -14.54 -9.48 -5.86
CA SER A 102 -13.18 -9.21 -5.38
C SER A 102 -12.81 -10.01 -4.14
N PHE A 103 -13.80 -10.59 -3.45
CA PHE A 103 -13.58 -11.37 -2.24
C PHE A 103 -13.22 -12.82 -2.59
N LYS A 104 -12.11 -13.31 -2.03
CA LYS A 104 -11.69 -14.71 -2.13
C LYS A 104 -11.76 -15.35 -0.76
N GLU A 105 -12.68 -16.30 -0.56
CA GLU A 105 -12.78 -17.04 0.69
C GLU A 105 -11.59 -18.00 0.84
N LYS A 106 -11.04 -18.10 2.06
CA LYS A 106 -9.75 -18.73 2.37
C LYS A 106 -9.69 -20.23 2.01
N ASP A 107 -10.83 -20.92 2.02
CA ASP A 107 -10.94 -22.36 1.77
C ASP A 107 -11.47 -22.69 0.37
N ASP A 108 -11.81 -21.68 -0.44
CA ASP A 108 -12.34 -21.92 -1.77
C ASP A 108 -11.19 -22.12 -2.76
N VAL A 109 -10.87 -23.39 -3.00
CA VAL A 109 -9.95 -23.86 -4.08
C VAL A 109 -10.48 -23.48 -5.47
N ARG A 110 -11.67 -22.87 -5.55
CA ARG A 110 -12.24 -22.36 -6.79
C ARG A 110 -11.28 -21.42 -7.49
N LYS A 111 -10.99 -21.77 -8.75
CA LYS A 111 -10.37 -20.95 -9.79
C LYS A 111 -11.26 -19.76 -10.22
N ASP A 112 -12.15 -19.29 -9.33
CA ASP A 112 -13.25 -18.38 -9.63
C ASP A 112 -12.93 -16.93 -9.23
N ALA A 113 -11.72 -16.65 -8.74
CA ALA A 113 -11.23 -15.27 -8.66
C ALA A 113 -11.38 -14.64 -10.06
N THR A 114 -12.03 -13.48 -10.14
CA THR A 114 -12.25 -12.77 -11.41
C THR A 114 -11.02 -11.91 -11.66
N PRO A 115 -10.06 -12.34 -12.49
CA PRO A 115 -8.88 -11.53 -12.78
C PRO A 115 -9.34 -10.29 -13.56
N LEU A 116 -8.63 -9.17 -13.40
CA LEU A 116 -8.87 -7.94 -14.16
C LEU A 116 -8.88 -8.21 -15.67
N ALA A 117 -8.08 -9.16 -16.15
CA ALA A 117 -8.05 -9.57 -17.55
C ALA A 117 -9.39 -10.10 -18.09
N LYS A 118 -10.29 -10.62 -17.23
CA LYS A 118 -11.64 -11.08 -17.64
C LYS A 118 -12.62 -9.93 -17.86
N ILE A 119 -12.33 -8.74 -17.32
CA ILE A 119 -13.20 -7.56 -17.45
C ILE A 119 -12.41 -6.39 -18.05
N PRO A 120 -12.29 -6.33 -19.38
CA PRO A 120 -11.58 -5.26 -20.07
C PRO A 120 -12.14 -3.88 -19.70
N GLY A 121 -11.26 -2.92 -19.38
CA GLY A 121 -11.63 -1.56 -19.01
C GLY A 121 -12.13 -1.39 -17.56
N LEU A 122 -12.18 -2.45 -16.76
CA LEU A 122 -12.60 -2.38 -15.36
C LEU A 122 -11.67 -1.51 -14.50
N LEU A 123 -10.36 -1.67 -14.67
CA LEU A 123 -9.37 -0.91 -13.91
C LEU A 123 -9.53 0.60 -14.18
N ASP A 124 -9.61 0.99 -15.46
CA ASP A 124 -9.85 2.38 -15.84
C ASP A 124 -11.18 2.92 -15.30
N ALA A 125 -12.25 2.13 -15.35
CA ALA A 125 -13.56 2.53 -14.85
C ALA A 125 -13.57 2.73 -13.32
N LEU A 126 -12.85 1.89 -12.56
CA LEU A 126 -12.70 2.06 -11.11
C LEU A 126 -11.86 3.30 -10.77
N LEU A 127 -10.77 3.53 -11.48
CA LEU A 127 -9.93 4.71 -11.29
C LEU A 127 -10.72 5.99 -11.58
N GLN A 128 -11.53 6.01 -12.63
CA GLN A 128 -12.39 7.15 -12.95
C GLN A 128 -13.36 7.51 -11.82
N VAL A 129 -13.90 6.53 -11.09
CA VAL A 129 -14.78 6.79 -9.92
C VAL A 129 -14.02 7.52 -8.81
N ILE A 130 -12.76 7.16 -8.59
CA ILE A 130 -11.89 7.82 -7.60
C ILE A 130 -11.50 9.22 -8.08
N ASP A 131 -11.13 9.37 -9.36
CA ASP A 131 -10.74 10.66 -9.92
C ASP A 131 -11.91 11.65 -9.90
N ASP A 132 -13.13 11.20 -10.22
CA ASP A 132 -14.36 12.00 -10.16
C ASP A 132 -14.62 12.56 -8.77
N TRP A 133 -14.35 11.79 -7.71
CA TRP A 133 -14.43 12.27 -6.33
C TRP A 133 -13.37 13.35 -6.07
N ARG A 134 -12.14 13.09 -6.49
CA ARG A 134 -11.01 13.98 -6.19
C ARG A 134 -11.07 15.30 -6.96
N ASP A 135 -11.69 15.32 -8.14
CA ASP A 135 -12.00 16.54 -8.89
C ASP A 135 -12.93 17.49 -8.11
N ILE A 136 -13.77 16.97 -7.20
CA ILE A 136 -14.73 17.77 -6.42
C ILE A 136 -14.35 17.92 -4.93
N ALA A 137 -13.48 17.06 -4.39
CA ALA A 137 -13.13 17.00 -2.98
C ALA A 137 -12.37 18.24 -2.47
N LEU A 138 -11.61 18.91 -3.34
CA LEU A 138 -10.81 20.08 -2.95
C LEU A 138 -11.69 21.32 -2.69
N PRO A 139 -11.51 22.04 -1.57
CA PRO A 139 -12.14 23.34 -1.35
C PRO A 139 -11.76 24.30 -2.49
N LYS A 140 -12.77 24.89 -3.15
CA LYS A 140 -12.60 25.75 -4.34
C LYS A 140 -11.72 26.99 -4.11
N GLU A 141 -11.41 27.34 -2.85
CA GLU A 141 -10.51 28.45 -2.52
C GLU A 141 -9.05 28.23 -2.99
N LEU A 142 -8.63 26.97 -3.17
CA LEU A 142 -7.28 26.61 -3.63
C LEU A 142 -7.18 26.28 -5.12
N VAL A 143 -8.32 26.11 -5.83
CA VAL A 143 -8.35 25.64 -7.22
C VAL A 143 -8.51 26.82 -8.19
N LYS A 144 -7.45 27.62 -8.37
CA LYS A 144 -7.34 28.55 -9.52
C LYS A 144 -6.57 27.91 -10.68
N THR A 145 -7.16 26.91 -11.31
CA THR A 145 -6.83 26.56 -12.70
C THR A 145 -8.03 25.91 -13.36
N PRO A 146 -8.68 26.56 -14.35
CA PRO A 146 -9.74 25.92 -15.11
C PRO A 146 -9.10 24.91 -16.08
N ARG A 147 -9.37 23.62 -15.86
CA ARG A 147 -9.03 22.57 -16.82
C ARG A 147 -10.12 22.59 -17.89
N THR A 148 -9.77 23.00 -19.11
CA THR A 148 -10.67 23.01 -20.26
C THR A 148 -11.05 21.58 -20.64
N ARG A 149 -12.30 21.17 -20.37
CA ARG A 149 -12.89 19.98 -20.98
C ARG A 149 -13.27 20.31 -22.43
N SER A 150 -12.66 19.63 -23.39
CA SER A 150 -13.05 19.69 -24.80
C SER A 150 -14.21 18.73 -25.04
N LEU A 151 -15.43 19.25 -25.08
CA LEU A 151 -16.56 18.55 -25.73
C LEU A 151 -16.57 18.92 -27.22
N GLY A 152 -16.93 17.95 -28.06
CA GLY A 152 -16.63 17.91 -29.48
C GLY A 152 -17.08 19.08 -30.35
N VAL A 153 -16.36 19.20 -31.48
CA VAL A 153 -16.65 19.90 -32.73
C VAL A 153 -17.01 21.39 -32.60
N ASN A 154 -15.97 22.22 -32.65
CA ASN A 154 -15.97 23.60 -33.16
C ASN A 154 -17.06 24.56 -32.65
N ALA A 155 -17.14 24.79 -31.35
CA ALA A 155 -17.78 25.99 -30.82
C ALA A 155 -17.07 26.50 -29.56
N ILE A 156 -16.32 27.59 -29.70
CA ILE A 156 -15.89 28.41 -28.55
C ILE A 156 -17.10 29.27 -28.18
N VAL A 157 -17.92 28.78 -27.26
CA VAL A 157 -18.93 29.62 -26.59
C VAL A 157 -18.38 29.95 -25.21
N THR A 158 -17.65 31.06 -25.11
CA THR A 158 -17.50 31.76 -23.84
C THR A 158 -18.85 32.41 -23.55
N GLY A 159 -19.69 31.73 -22.79
CA GLY A 159 -20.93 32.31 -22.30
C GLY A 159 -20.63 33.37 -21.26
N PHE A 160 -20.49 34.62 -21.68
CA PHE A 160 -20.84 35.85 -20.97
C PHE A 160 -20.88 36.98 -22.01
N GLY A 161 -21.96 37.75 -22.00
CA GLY A 161 -22.20 38.83 -22.96
C GLY A 161 -21.10 39.89 -22.95
N ASN A 162 -20.78 40.39 -24.14
CA ASN A 162 -19.92 41.55 -24.36
C ASN A 162 -20.53 42.80 -23.71
N ASP A 163 -19.87 43.35 -22.70
CA ASP A 163 -20.01 44.77 -22.37
C ASP A 163 -18.93 45.56 -23.13
N ILE A 164 -19.41 46.49 -23.96
CA ILE A 164 -18.64 47.41 -24.79
C ILE A 164 -17.93 48.44 -23.89
N PRO A 165 -16.64 48.78 -24.11
CA PRO A 165 -15.99 49.84 -23.34
C PRO A 165 -16.36 51.22 -23.90
N HIS A 166 -17.02 52.04 -23.09
CA HIS A 166 -17.23 53.46 -23.40
C HIS A 166 -15.99 54.30 -23.05
N THR A 167 -15.61 55.12 -24.02
CA THR A 167 -14.50 56.06 -24.08
C THR A 167 -14.67 57.30 -23.19
N ASN A 168 -13.54 57.78 -22.70
CA ASN A 168 -13.30 59.03 -21.96
C ASN A 168 -13.70 60.30 -22.73
N ILE A 169 -14.53 61.19 -22.16
CA ILE A 169 -14.57 62.65 -22.43
C ILE A 169 -15.03 63.44 -21.18
N GLY A 170 -14.12 64.26 -20.62
CA GLY A 170 -14.31 65.70 -20.33
C GLY A 170 -15.30 66.26 -19.28
N SER A 171 -14.72 66.89 -18.24
CA SER A 171 -15.03 68.24 -17.69
C SER A 171 -16.28 68.49 -16.82
N GLY A 172 -16.08 69.10 -15.64
CA GLY A 172 -17.12 69.87 -14.93
C GLY A 172 -16.97 69.89 -13.39
N SER A 173 -16.69 71.08 -12.84
CA SER A 173 -16.47 71.42 -11.42
C SER A 173 -17.75 71.53 -10.57
N VAL A 174 -17.66 71.32 -9.24
CA VAL A 174 -18.04 72.22 -8.11
C VAL A 174 -18.33 71.44 -6.80
N SER A 175 -17.83 72.01 -5.69
CA SER A 175 -17.95 71.76 -4.22
C SER A 175 -19.32 71.26 -3.69
N GLU A 176 -19.54 70.71 -2.48
CA GLU A 176 -18.98 70.94 -1.14
C GLU A 176 -19.58 69.90 -0.12
N VAL A 177 -18.79 69.50 0.89
CA VAL A 177 -19.09 69.11 2.31
C VAL A 177 -20.46 68.48 2.72
N SER A 178 -20.47 67.33 3.43
CA SER A 178 -20.78 67.23 4.89
C SER A 178 -20.86 65.79 5.47
N LEU A 179 -20.81 65.74 6.80
CA LEU A 179 -20.60 64.63 7.75
C LEU A 179 -21.71 63.57 7.89
N GLN A 180 -21.28 62.37 8.30
CA GLN A 180 -21.88 61.39 9.23
C GLN A 180 -23.33 60.90 9.02
N LYS A 181 -23.49 59.56 8.88
CA LYS A 181 -24.11 58.73 9.94
C LYS A 181 -24.01 57.22 9.66
N LYS A 182 -23.69 56.49 10.74
CA LYS A 182 -23.77 55.03 10.89
C LYS A 182 -25.15 54.50 10.48
N ALA A 183 -25.17 53.53 9.58
CA ALA A 183 -26.19 52.48 9.51
C ALA A 183 -25.53 51.23 8.90
N THR A 184 -25.63 50.12 9.62
CA THR A 184 -25.23 48.77 9.23
C THR A 184 -25.74 48.41 7.84
N LYS A 185 -24.84 48.37 6.84
CA LYS A 185 -25.09 47.69 5.57
C LYS A 185 -24.50 46.29 5.69
N ALA A 186 -25.37 45.31 5.91
CA ALA A 186 -25.07 43.92 5.63
C ALA A 186 -24.52 43.85 4.20
N HIS A 187 -23.34 43.25 4.08
CA HIS A 187 -22.61 43.14 2.83
C HIS A 187 -23.41 42.22 1.88
N PRO A 188 -23.67 42.59 0.62
CA PRO A 188 -24.40 41.74 -0.34
C PRO A 188 -23.66 40.45 -0.74
N SER A 189 -22.49 40.18 -0.14
CA SER A 189 -21.60 39.07 -0.47
C SER A 189 -21.96 37.75 0.21
N GLU A 190 -22.87 37.74 1.20
CA GLU A 190 -23.36 36.48 1.79
C GLU A 190 -24.43 35.80 0.92
N TRP A 191 -25.15 36.54 0.07
CA TRP A 191 -26.16 35.95 -0.83
C TRP A 191 -25.51 35.03 -1.87
N TRP A 192 -24.40 35.46 -2.47
CA TRP A 192 -23.71 34.71 -3.53
C TRP A 192 -22.96 33.46 -3.04
N LEU A 193 -22.74 33.34 -1.73
CA LEU A 193 -22.15 32.13 -1.12
C LEU A 193 -23.20 31.07 -0.78
N ALA A 194 -24.49 31.41 -0.80
CA ALA A 194 -25.58 30.51 -0.47
C ALA A 194 -26.24 29.83 -1.70
N GLU A 195 -25.81 30.16 -2.92
CA GLU A 195 -26.24 29.44 -4.13
C GLU A 195 -25.43 28.14 -4.34
N ASP A 196 -25.49 27.23 -3.37
CA ASP A 196 -24.87 25.90 -3.46
C ASP A 196 -25.74 24.88 -4.23
N GLY A 197 -26.88 25.27 -4.80
CA GLY A 197 -27.94 24.30 -5.13
C GLY A 197 -28.27 24.01 -6.59
N LEU A 198 -27.72 24.73 -7.59
CA LEU A 198 -28.21 24.54 -8.98
C LEU A 198 -27.27 23.75 -9.89
N PHE A 199 -25.96 23.85 -9.68
CA PHE A 199 -24.94 23.15 -10.47
C PHE A 199 -23.79 22.58 -9.63
N ASN A 200 -23.81 22.78 -8.31
CA ASN A 200 -22.90 22.14 -7.37
C ASN A 200 -23.63 20.96 -6.72
N LEU A 201 -22.88 19.90 -6.37
CA LEU A 201 -23.41 18.86 -5.50
C LEU A 201 -23.63 19.47 -4.11
N ASP A 202 -24.79 19.19 -3.53
CA ASP A 202 -25.03 19.43 -2.12
C ASP A 202 -24.09 18.53 -1.27
N ASP A 203 -24.03 18.81 0.03
CA ASP A 203 -23.17 18.06 0.95
C ASP A 203 -23.50 16.55 0.94
N GLU A 204 -24.76 16.19 0.75
CA GLU A 204 -25.21 14.80 0.61
C GLU A 204 -24.67 14.15 -0.67
N GLY A 205 -24.83 14.81 -1.83
CA GLY A 205 -24.28 14.32 -3.09
C GLY A 205 -22.76 14.20 -3.09
N ARG A 206 -22.06 15.08 -2.36
CA ARG A 206 -20.61 14.99 -2.12
C ARG A 206 -20.27 13.77 -1.27
N ALA A 207 -20.95 13.57 -0.13
CA ALA A 207 -20.72 12.42 0.75
C ALA A 207 -20.97 11.09 0.01
N GLU A 208 -21.99 11.02 -0.84
CA GLU A 208 -22.27 9.84 -1.67
C GLU A 208 -21.15 9.54 -2.68
N LYS A 209 -20.60 10.57 -3.32
CA LYS A 209 -19.44 10.43 -4.23
C LYS A 209 -18.19 9.95 -3.47
N GLN A 210 -17.96 10.44 -2.26
CA GLN A 210 -16.88 9.97 -1.38
C GLN A 210 -17.02 8.49 -1.08
N LEU A 211 -18.21 8.05 -0.66
CA LEU A 211 -18.49 6.64 -0.39
C LEU A 211 -18.27 5.74 -1.62
N CYS A 212 -18.62 6.23 -2.81
CA CYS A 212 -18.35 5.50 -4.05
C CYS A 212 -16.84 5.37 -4.32
N ALA A 213 -16.05 6.43 -4.07
CA ALA A 213 -14.60 6.39 -4.21
C ALA A 213 -13.94 5.45 -3.19
N VAL A 214 -14.39 5.48 -1.94
CA VAL A 214 -13.94 4.54 -0.89
C VAL A 214 -14.25 3.10 -1.31
N ALA A 215 -15.48 2.82 -1.75
CA ALA A 215 -15.86 1.48 -2.24
C ALA A 215 -15.03 1.03 -3.46
N ALA A 216 -14.78 1.91 -4.42
CA ALA A 216 -13.93 1.62 -5.57
C ALA A 216 -12.48 1.32 -5.16
N SER A 217 -11.92 2.08 -4.21
CA SER A 217 -10.58 1.86 -3.68
C SER A 217 -10.46 0.53 -2.92
N ASN A 218 -11.51 0.12 -2.20
CA ASN A 218 -11.56 -1.18 -1.53
C ASN A 218 -11.58 -2.35 -2.53
N VAL A 219 -12.30 -2.20 -3.65
CA VAL A 219 -12.28 -3.18 -4.75
C VAL A 219 -10.87 -3.28 -5.36
N LEU A 220 -10.21 -2.14 -5.63
CA LEU A 220 -8.82 -2.13 -6.13
C LEU A 220 -7.86 -2.81 -5.14
N ARG A 221 -8.00 -2.49 -3.86
CA ARG A 221 -7.23 -3.09 -2.77
C ARG A 221 -7.41 -4.60 -2.73
N ASN A 222 -8.64 -5.11 -2.84
CA ASN A 222 -8.89 -6.55 -2.90
C ASN A 222 -8.30 -7.20 -4.16
N PHE A 223 -8.40 -6.55 -5.33
CA PHE A 223 -7.78 -7.06 -6.55
C PHE A 223 -6.25 -7.16 -6.46
N SER A 224 -5.59 -6.28 -5.70
CA SER A 224 -4.13 -6.34 -5.51
C SER A 224 -3.65 -7.58 -4.74
N PHE A 225 -4.53 -8.28 -4.01
CA PHE A 225 -4.22 -9.55 -3.35
C PHE A 225 -4.35 -10.77 -4.29
N MET A 226 -4.79 -10.57 -5.53
CA MET A 226 -4.88 -11.63 -6.53
C MET A 226 -3.59 -11.64 -7.38
N PRO A 227 -2.79 -12.73 -7.36
CA PRO A 227 -1.51 -12.78 -8.06
C PRO A 227 -1.60 -12.50 -9.56
N GLU A 228 -2.73 -12.84 -10.19
CA GLU A 228 -2.98 -12.61 -11.62
C GLU A 228 -3.16 -11.12 -11.97
N ASN A 229 -3.48 -10.29 -10.97
CA ASN A 229 -3.76 -8.86 -11.16
C ASN A 229 -2.55 -7.96 -10.86
N GLU A 230 -1.62 -8.41 -10.02
CA GLU A 230 -0.47 -7.62 -9.56
C GLU A 230 0.30 -6.98 -10.73
N VAL A 231 0.62 -7.79 -11.75
CA VAL A 231 1.37 -7.34 -12.94
C VAL A 231 0.59 -6.29 -13.73
N ILE A 232 -0.73 -6.50 -13.90
CA ILE A 232 -1.59 -5.57 -14.65
C ILE A 232 -1.65 -4.23 -13.92
N MET A 233 -1.85 -4.25 -12.60
CA MET A 233 -1.98 -3.04 -11.79
C MET A 233 -0.67 -2.25 -11.71
N VAL A 234 0.46 -2.92 -11.48
CA VAL A 234 1.77 -2.24 -11.33
C VAL A 234 2.29 -1.68 -12.66
N GLN A 235 1.91 -2.25 -13.80
CA GLN A 235 2.23 -1.71 -15.12
C GLN A 235 1.25 -0.61 -15.56
N HIS A 236 0.15 -0.42 -14.83
CA HIS A 236 -0.86 0.58 -15.14
C HIS A 236 -0.50 1.94 -14.51
N ARG A 237 0.15 2.81 -15.30
CA ARG A 237 0.63 4.13 -14.83
C ARG A 237 -0.46 4.93 -14.11
N HIS A 238 -1.67 4.98 -14.67
CA HIS A 238 -2.79 5.71 -14.06
C HIS A 238 -3.16 5.13 -12.68
N CYS A 239 -3.09 3.80 -12.51
CA CYS A 239 -3.39 3.16 -11.23
C CYS A 239 -2.42 3.61 -10.14
N LEU A 240 -1.11 3.60 -10.46
CA LEU A 240 -0.09 4.04 -9.52
C LEU A 240 -0.17 5.55 -9.28
N GLU A 241 -0.41 6.34 -10.32
CA GLU A 241 -0.63 7.78 -10.23
C GLU A 241 -1.76 8.13 -9.23
N THR A 242 -2.92 7.49 -9.34
CA THR A 242 -4.06 7.69 -8.41
C THR A 242 -3.68 7.29 -6.99
N ILE A 243 -3.06 6.12 -6.80
CA ILE A 243 -2.66 5.64 -5.46
C ILE A 243 -1.66 6.58 -4.79
N PHE A 244 -0.60 6.99 -5.50
CA PHE A 244 0.40 7.89 -4.96
C PHE A 244 -0.15 9.29 -4.70
N GLN A 245 -1.13 9.74 -5.48
CA GLN A 245 -1.80 11.01 -5.22
C GLN A 245 -2.63 10.96 -3.93
N CYS A 246 -3.40 9.88 -3.69
CA CYS A 246 -4.10 9.69 -2.42
C CYS A 246 -3.13 9.68 -1.22
N MET A 247 -1.95 9.09 -1.38
CA MET A 247 -0.91 9.10 -0.34
C MET A 247 -0.31 10.50 -0.12
N GLU A 248 -0.09 11.27 -1.18
CA GLU A 248 0.44 12.64 -1.08
C GLU A 248 -0.55 13.56 -0.35
N ASP A 249 -1.85 13.39 -0.62
CA ASP A 249 -2.94 14.21 -0.07
C ASP A 249 -3.52 13.66 1.24
N HIS A 250 -2.83 12.71 1.91
CA HIS A 250 -3.33 11.98 3.09
C HIS A 250 -3.77 12.83 4.28
N ALA A 251 -3.37 14.10 4.34
CA ALA A 251 -3.78 15.03 5.40
C ALA A 251 -5.21 15.57 5.21
N THR A 252 -5.72 15.56 3.98
CA THR A 252 -7.04 16.10 3.61
C THR A 252 -7.95 15.05 2.97
N GLU A 253 -7.39 13.93 2.53
CA GLU A 253 -8.12 12.83 1.92
C GLU A 253 -8.82 11.97 2.97
N ASP A 254 -9.84 11.22 2.53
CA ASP A 254 -10.56 10.27 3.37
C ASP A 254 -9.63 9.17 3.94
N GLU A 255 -9.72 8.90 5.25
CA GLU A 255 -8.83 7.95 5.93
C GLU A 255 -8.94 6.52 5.39
N GLU A 256 -10.14 6.06 5.02
CA GLU A 256 -10.35 4.72 4.46
C GLU A 256 -9.80 4.65 3.03
N LEU A 257 -10.00 5.69 2.24
CA LEU A 257 -9.42 5.80 0.89
C LEU A 257 -7.89 5.74 0.93
N VAL A 258 -7.25 6.52 1.81
CA VAL A 258 -5.78 6.48 2.01
C VAL A 258 -5.33 5.09 2.44
N THR A 259 -6.04 4.48 3.39
CA THR A 259 -5.71 3.13 3.88
C THR A 259 -5.79 2.08 2.78
N ASN A 260 -6.86 2.10 1.97
CA ASN A 260 -7.01 1.19 0.84
C ASN A 260 -5.90 1.37 -0.20
N CYS A 261 -5.57 2.61 -0.55
CA CYS A 261 -4.48 2.94 -1.48
C CYS A 261 -3.12 2.48 -0.94
N LEU A 262 -2.85 2.68 0.35
CA LEU A 262 -1.60 2.28 0.98
C LEU A 262 -1.43 0.75 1.04
N GLU A 263 -2.49 0.02 1.40
CA GLU A 263 -2.46 -1.44 1.39
C GLU A 263 -2.30 -1.99 -0.04
N THR A 264 -2.95 -1.35 -1.03
CA THR A 264 -2.79 -1.69 -2.45
C THR A 264 -1.33 -1.58 -2.88
N ILE A 265 -0.66 -0.44 -2.60
CA ILE A 265 0.73 -0.26 -3.05
C ILE A 265 1.71 -1.15 -2.29
N VAL A 266 1.48 -1.45 -1.01
CA VAL A 266 2.32 -2.39 -0.23
C VAL A 266 2.29 -3.79 -0.84
N ASN A 267 1.14 -4.23 -1.35
CA ASN A 267 1.02 -5.50 -2.07
C ASN A 267 1.77 -5.48 -3.40
N LEU A 268 1.65 -4.39 -4.17
CA LEU A 268 2.32 -4.25 -5.47
C LEU A 268 3.83 -3.95 -5.37
N ALA A 269 4.30 -3.53 -4.19
CA ALA A 269 5.65 -3.06 -3.93
C ALA A 269 6.80 -3.96 -4.45
N PRO A 270 6.73 -5.31 -4.34
CA PRO A 270 7.80 -6.18 -4.83
C PRO A 270 8.06 -6.08 -6.34
N MET A 271 7.08 -5.60 -7.12
CA MET A 271 7.17 -5.44 -8.57
C MET A 271 7.23 -3.98 -9.01
N LEU A 272 7.21 -3.03 -8.06
CA LEU A 272 7.14 -1.61 -8.36
C LEU A 272 8.48 -1.10 -8.92
N ASP A 273 8.41 -0.44 -10.07
CA ASP A 273 9.51 0.33 -10.66
C ASP A 273 9.09 1.79 -10.77
N LEU A 274 9.76 2.66 -10.02
CA LEU A 274 9.44 4.09 -9.96
C LEU A 274 9.65 4.80 -11.30
N ARG A 275 10.44 4.25 -12.23
CA ARG A 275 10.62 4.81 -13.59
C ARG A 275 9.33 4.85 -14.40
N ILE A 276 8.27 4.16 -13.98
CA ILE A 276 6.95 4.29 -14.60
C ILE A 276 6.45 5.75 -14.62
N PHE A 277 6.87 6.57 -13.66
CA PHE A 277 6.53 7.99 -13.59
C PHE A 277 7.36 8.87 -14.56
N SER A 278 8.47 8.35 -15.09
CA SER A 278 9.36 9.02 -16.07
C SER A 278 8.87 8.85 -17.52
N SER A 279 7.88 7.99 -17.73
CA SER A 279 7.38 7.69 -19.07
C SER A 279 6.92 8.96 -19.80
N SER A 280 7.20 9.03 -21.10
CA SER A 280 6.69 10.06 -22.01
C SER A 280 5.23 9.83 -22.41
N LYS A 281 4.63 8.72 -21.98
CA LYS A 281 3.21 8.43 -22.22
C LYS A 281 2.33 9.49 -21.54
N PRO A 282 1.13 9.76 -22.08
CA PRO A 282 0.15 10.63 -21.44
C PRO A 282 -0.06 10.23 -19.98
N SER A 283 0.07 11.22 -19.11
CA SER A 283 -0.15 11.10 -17.68
C SER A 283 -1.47 11.77 -17.33
N TYR A 284 -2.31 11.08 -16.57
CA TYR A 284 -3.61 11.60 -16.15
C TYR A 284 -3.42 12.54 -14.94
N ILE A 285 -2.53 12.14 -14.05
CA ILE A 285 -2.14 12.84 -12.83
C ILE A 285 -0.63 13.06 -12.85
N LYS A 286 -0.18 14.30 -12.67
CA LYS A 286 1.24 14.70 -12.75
C LYS A 286 2.11 14.22 -11.56
N ILE A 287 2.08 12.94 -11.20
CA ILE A 287 3.01 12.33 -10.25
C ILE A 287 4.36 12.09 -10.96
N THR A 288 5.43 12.55 -10.32
CA THR A 288 6.82 12.26 -10.68
C THR A 288 7.43 11.30 -9.67
N GLU A 289 8.58 10.70 -9.96
CA GLU A 289 9.32 9.83 -9.02
C GLU A 289 9.62 10.57 -7.74
N LYS A 290 10.02 11.85 -7.86
CA LYS A 290 10.29 12.70 -6.70
C LYS A 290 9.04 12.85 -5.83
N ARG A 291 7.88 13.11 -6.43
CA ARG A 291 6.60 13.23 -5.68
C ARG A 291 6.19 11.88 -5.08
N ALA A 292 6.36 10.77 -5.80
CA ALA A 292 6.10 9.44 -5.27
C ALA A 292 6.94 9.15 -4.02
N VAL A 293 8.24 9.45 -4.05
CA VAL A 293 9.12 9.31 -2.87
C VAL A 293 8.68 10.25 -1.74
N GLN A 294 8.33 11.51 -2.03
CA GLN A 294 7.83 12.43 -1.00
C GLN A 294 6.50 11.96 -0.38
N ALA A 295 5.60 11.36 -1.15
CA ALA A 295 4.36 10.79 -0.63
C ALA A 295 4.66 9.65 0.37
N ILE A 296 5.60 8.76 0.05
CA ILE A 296 6.02 7.69 0.97
C ILE A 296 6.60 8.29 2.26
N LEU A 297 7.44 9.32 2.16
CA LEU A 297 8.01 10.01 3.33
C LEU A 297 6.94 10.73 4.17
N GLY A 298 5.94 11.33 3.52
CA GLY A 298 4.80 11.94 4.18
C GLY A 298 4.02 10.94 5.03
N ILE A 299 3.65 9.80 4.44
CA ILE A 299 2.97 8.70 5.14
C ILE A 299 3.85 8.11 6.26
N LEU A 300 5.16 7.95 6.02
CA LEU A 300 6.10 7.48 7.04
C LEU A 300 6.16 8.44 8.25
N GLY A 301 5.98 9.74 8.00
CA GLY A 301 5.87 10.79 9.01
C GLY A 301 4.52 10.88 9.72
N SER A 302 3.50 10.14 9.27
CA SER A 302 2.13 10.24 9.80
C SER A 302 2.01 9.89 11.29
N SER A 303 1.06 10.55 11.96
CA SER A 303 0.62 10.24 13.32
C SER A 303 -0.22 8.97 13.39
N ILE A 304 -0.78 8.50 12.27
CA ILE A 304 -1.58 7.28 12.22
C ILE A 304 -0.66 6.07 12.19
N LYS A 305 -0.76 5.25 13.25
CA LYS A 305 0.12 4.11 13.47
C LYS A 305 0.13 3.12 12.31
N ALA A 306 -1.05 2.76 11.80
CA ALA A 306 -1.16 1.83 10.69
C ALA A 306 -0.45 2.35 9.42
N TRP A 307 -0.52 3.66 9.17
CA TRP A 307 0.04 4.28 7.99
C TRP A 307 1.56 4.33 8.02
N HIS A 308 2.18 4.77 9.12
CA HIS A 308 3.64 4.77 9.18
C HIS A 308 4.23 3.35 9.19
N CYS A 309 3.50 2.35 9.70
CA CYS A 309 3.92 0.94 9.64
C CYS A 309 3.93 0.46 8.19
N ALA A 310 2.83 0.70 7.47
CA ALA A 310 2.69 0.30 6.08
C ALA A 310 3.66 1.05 5.16
N ALA A 311 3.97 2.34 5.42
CA ALA A 311 5.01 3.06 4.68
C ALA A 311 6.42 2.53 4.98
N ALA A 312 6.73 2.14 6.22
CA ALA A 312 8.00 1.50 6.53
C ALA A 312 8.14 0.17 5.77
N GLU A 313 7.09 -0.64 5.74
CA GLU A 313 7.05 -1.88 4.96
C GLU A 313 7.16 -1.62 3.45
N LEU A 314 6.44 -0.64 2.92
CA LEU A 314 6.52 -0.21 1.52
C LEU A 314 7.96 0.14 1.15
N LEU A 315 8.62 0.99 1.93
CA LEU A 315 10.03 1.37 1.72
C LEU A 315 10.93 0.14 1.70
N GLY A 316 10.77 -0.75 2.69
CA GLY A 316 11.54 -1.99 2.77
C GLY A 316 11.35 -2.91 1.56
N ARG A 317 10.16 -2.94 0.95
CA ARG A 317 9.89 -3.76 -0.24
C ARG A 317 10.37 -3.10 -1.53
N VAL A 318 10.17 -1.79 -1.68
CA VAL A 318 10.52 -1.04 -2.91
C VAL A 318 12.04 -0.93 -3.09
N ILE A 319 12.81 -0.82 -2.00
CA ILE A 319 14.28 -0.70 -2.06
C ILE A 319 14.96 -1.99 -2.53
N ILE A 320 14.28 -3.14 -2.50
CA ILE A 320 14.84 -4.42 -2.99
C ILE A 320 15.10 -4.36 -4.50
N ASN A 321 14.33 -3.56 -5.24
CA ASN A 321 14.54 -3.36 -6.66
C ASN A 321 15.66 -2.32 -6.87
N PRO A 322 16.82 -2.70 -7.44
CA PRO A 322 17.96 -1.79 -7.60
C PRO A 322 17.66 -0.60 -8.51
N ASP A 323 16.69 -0.74 -9.43
CA ASP A 323 16.26 0.37 -10.29
C ASP A 323 15.60 1.51 -9.49
N ASN A 324 15.13 1.25 -8.28
CA ASN A 324 14.52 2.25 -7.40
C ASN A 324 15.54 3.01 -6.54
N GLU A 325 16.75 2.48 -6.35
CA GLU A 325 17.78 3.08 -5.49
C GLU A 325 18.10 4.54 -5.84
N PRO A 326 18.28 4.94 -7.12
CA PRO A 326 18.61 6.33 -7.46
C PRO A 326 17.56 7.35 -7.02
N PHE A 327 16.31 6.91 -6.84
CA PHE A 327 15.20 7.77 -6.41
C PHE A 327 15.07 7.82 -4.89
N LEU A 328 15.35 6.71 -4.20
CA LEU A 328 15.19 6.58 -2.74
C LEU A 328 16.41 7.11 -1.97
N LEU A 329 17.62 6.79 -2.41
CA LEU A 329 18.87 7.11 -1.70
C LEU A 329 19.13 8.61 -1.48
N PRO A 330 18.69 9.54 -2.35
CA PRO A 330 18.77 10.97 -2.06
C PRO A 330 18.03 11.39 -0.78
N SER A 331 17.05 10.60 -0.33
CA SER A 331 16.28 10.85 0.89
C SER A 331 16.68 9.93 2.06
N ALA A 332 17.77 9.17 1.94
CA ALA A 332 18.16 8.13 2.88
C ALA A 332 18.27 8.62 4.33
N SER A 333 18.86 9.81 4.57
CA SER A 333 18.98 10.36 5.94
C SER A 333 17.61 10.61 6.60
N GLN A 334 16.60 11.04 5.84
CA GLN A 334 15.25 11.23 6.38
C GLN A 334 14.58 9.88 6.68
N ILE A 335 14.79 8.90 5.79
CA ILE A 335 14.30 7.53 5.94
C ILE A 335 14.91 6.89 7.20
N TYR A 336 16.23 6.91 7.36
CA TYR A 336 16.91 6.29 8.50
C TYR A 336 16.45 6.90 9.82
N LYS A 337 16.49 8.23 9.94
CA LYS A 337 16.02 8.92 11.14
C LYS A 337 14.62 8.44 11.55
N ARG A 338 13.68 8.39 10.60
CA ARG A 338 12.31 8.02 10.89
C ARG A 338 12.14 6.53 11.19
N LEU A 339 12.79 5.63 10.44
CA LEU A 339 12.76 4.19 10.73
C LEU A 339 13.38 3.87 12.10
N VAL A 340 14.49 4.54 12.45
CA VAL A 340 15.12 4.41 13.75
C VAL A 340 14.21 4.94 14.86
N ASP A 341 13.43 6.01 14.63
CA ASP A 341 12.39 6.47 15.57
C ASP A 341 11.29 5.43 15.79
N LEU A 342 10.84 4.73 14.75
CA LEU A 342 9.84 3.67 14.87
C LEU A 342 10.31 2.48 15.73
N LEU A 343 11.61 2.19 15.79
CA LEU A 343 12.16 1.15 16.69
C LEU A 343 11.87 1.42 18.17
N SER A 344 11.66 2.69 18.55
CA SER A 344 11.39 3.08 19.94
C SER A 344 9.92 3.00 20.33
N LEU A 345 9.02 2.86 19.36
CA LEU A 345 7.59 2.76 19.64
C LEU A 345 7.29 1.41 20.28
N PRO A 346 6.42 1.34 21.32
CA PRO A 346 5.94 0.09 21.90
C PRO A 346 4.88 -0.55 20.97
N ALA A 347 5.26 -0.74 19.71
CA ALA A 347 4.41 -1.17 18.62
C ALA A 347 5.13 -2.27 17.84
N VAL A 348 4.76 -3.51 18.15
CA VAL A 348 5.33 -4.73 17.55
C VAL A 348 5.38 -4.62 16.02
N ASP A 349 4.26 -4.28 15.38
CA ASP A 349 4.19 -4.19 13.92
C ASP A 349 5.10 -3.08 13.35
N ALA A 350 5.18 -1.93 14.03
CA ALA A 350 6.03 -0.81 13.62
C ALA A 350 7.51 -1.16 13.74
N GLN A 351 7.90 -1.83 14.83
CA GLN A 351 9.26 -2.31 15.03
C GLN A 351 9.63 -3.36 13.97
N ALA A 352 8.74 -4.31 13.68
CA ALA A 352 8.95 -5.33 12.66
C ALA A 352 9.14 -4.71 11.26
N ALA A 353 8.26 -3.77 10.88
CA ALA A 353 8.35 -3.07 9.60
C ALA A 353 9.63 -2.24 9.51
N ALA A 354 9.97 -1.50 10.56
CA ALA A 354 11.18 -0.68 10.61
C ALA A 354 12.47 -1.52 10.54
N VAL A 355 12.58 -2.59 11.31
CA VAL A 355 13.73 -3.51 11.22
C VAL A 355 13.80 -4.16 9.84
N GLY A 356 12.68 -4.56 9.26
CA GLY A 356 12.64 -5.11 7.90
C GLY A 356 13.17 -4.13 6.85
N ALA A 357 12.75 -2.87 6.93
CA ALA A 357 13.22 -1.82 6.02
C ALA A 357 14.70 -1.49 6.23
N LEU A 358 15.14 -1.34 7.48
CA LEU A 358 16.55 -1.08 7.82
C LEU A 358 17.47 -2.22 7.37
N TYR A 359 17.02 -3.48 7.51
CA TYR A 359 17.74 -4.64 7.03
C TYR A 359 17.95 -4.57 5.52
N ASN A 360 16.87 -4.36 4.75
CA ASN A 360 16.99 -4.28 3.29
C ASN A 360 17.85 -3.08 2.85
N LEU A 361 17.73 -1.93 3.52
CA LEU A 361 18.57 -0.75 3.25
C LEU A 361 20.06 -1.00 3.54
N ALA A 362 20.40 -1.73 4.61
CA ALA A 362 21.79 -2.03 4.96
C ALA A 362 22.47 -2.97 3.91
N GLU A 363 21.67 -3.80 3.24
CA GLU A 363 22.17 -4.73 2.22
C GLU A 363 22.37 -4.08 0.84
N VAL A 364 21.85 -2.87 0.60
CA VAL A 364 21.96 -2.17 -0.70
C VAL A 364 23.42 -1.93 -1.08
N ASN A 365 24.15 -1.15 -0.26
CA ASN A 365 25.54 -0.79 -0.53
C ASN A 365 26.27 -0.30 0.73
N MET A 366 27.59 -0.10 0.60
CA MET A 366 28.45 0.40 1.67
C MET A 366 27.96 1.76 2.22
N ASP A 367 27.59 2.70 1.36
CA ASP A 367 27.15 4.05 1.78
C ASP A 367 25.91 4.00 2.69
N CYS A 368 24.98 3.08 2.41
CA CYS A 368 23.82 2.82 3.26
C CYS A 368 24.23 2.34 4.66
N ARG A 369 25.21 1.42 4.75
CA ARG A 369 25.73 0.94 6.04
C ARG A 369 26.43 2.05 6.83
N LEU A 370 27.22 2.88 6.16
CA LEU A 370 27.91 4.01 6.81
C LEU A 370 26.90 5.04 7.34
N LYS A 371 25.87 5.37 6.55
CA LYS A 371 24.79 6.28 6.95
C LYS A 371 23.95 5.72 8.09
N LEU A 372 23.61 4.44 8.06
CA LEU A 372 22.84 3.81 9.13
C LEU A 372 23.62 3.74 10.45
N ALA A 373 24.91 3.38 10.41
CA ALA A 373 25.74 3.35 11.61
C ALA A 373 25.97 4.75 12.22
N SER A 374 26.00 5.79 11.39
CA SER A 374 26.12 7.19 11.85
C SER A 374 24.78 7.81 12.26
N GLU A 375 23.65 7.18 11.96
CA GLU A 375 22.34 7.65 12.39
C GLU A 375 22.20 7.57 13.91
N ARG A 376 21.69 8.66 14.50
CA ARG A 376 21.66 8.81 15.95
C ARG A 376 20.75 7.73 16.57
N TRP A 377 21.27 7.04 17.58
CA TRP A 377 20.57 5.97 18.31
C TRP A 377 20.27 4.70 17.51
N ALA A 378 20.74 4.58 16.26
CA ALA A 378 20.46 3.39 15.46
C ALA A 378 20.96 2.11 16.15
N VAL A 379 22.23 2.10 16.58
CA VAL A 379 22.86 0.97 17.26
C VAL A 379 22.20 0.69 18.62
N ASP A 380 21.98 1.72 19.44
CA ASP A 380 21.27 1.60 20.74
C ASP A 380 19.90 0.93 20.59
N ARG A 381 19.10 1.38 19.60
CA ARG A 381 17.72 0.92 19.42
C ARG A 381 17.67 -0.49 18.84
N LEU A 382 18.59 -0.84 17.94
CA LEU A 382 18.75 -2.22 17.46
C LEU A 382 19.15 -3.16 18.61
N LEU A 383 20.10 -2.75 19.45
CA LEU A 383 20.48 -3.51 20.65
C LEU A 383 19.30 -3.67 21.61
N LYS A 384 18.47 -2.63 21.80
CA LYS A 384 17.26 -2.71 22.60
C LYS A 384 16.28 -3.76 22.05
N VAL A 385 16.03 -3.81 20.74
CA VAL A 385 15.17 -4.83 20.11
C VAL A 385 15.68 -6.26 20.35
N ILE A 386 17.00 -6.44 20.44
CA ILE A 386 17.61 -7.75 20.72
C ILE A 386 17.53 -8.09 22.21
N LYS A 387 17.84 -7.14 23.10
CA LYS A 387 17.85 -7.32 24.57
C LYS A 387 16.45 -7.43 25.18
N THR A 388 15.46 -6.78 24.61
CA THR A 388 14.04 -6.94 24.95
C THR A 388 13.33 -7.62 23.78
N PRO A 389 13.31 -8.97 23.75
CA PRO A 389 13.00 -9.70 22.52
C PRO A 389 11.60 -9.40 22.01
N HIS A 390 11.53 -9.13 20.72
CA HIS A 390 10.29 -8.99 19.97
C HIS A 390 9.54 -10.34 19.91
N PRO A 391 8.18 -10.37 19.92
CA PRO A 391 7.42 -11.62 19.88
C PRO A 391 7.63 -12.43 18.58
N VAL A 392 8.09 -11.77 17.51
CA VAL A 392 8.49 -12.40 16.24
C VAL A 392 10.02 -12.58 16.24
N PRO A 393 10.56 -13.82 16.39
CA PRO A 393 11.99 -14.10 16.49
C PRO A 393 12.84 -13.55 15.33
N GLU A 394 12.25 -13.55 14.14
CA GLU A 394 12.88 -13.06 12.91
C GLU A 394 13.27 -11.59 13.00
N VAL A 395 12.52 -10.76 13.75
CA VAL A 395 12.83 -9.34 13.93
C VAL A 395 14.14 -9.17 14.71
N CYS A 396 14.32 -9.91 15.79
CA CYS A 396 15.59 -9.90 16.54
C CYS A 396 16.74 -10.45 15.69
N ARG A 397 16.50 -11.49 14.87
CA ARG A 397 17.51 -12.05 13.95
C ARG A 397 17.96 -11.02 12.92
N LYS A 398 17.02 -10.33 12.26
CA LYS A 398 17.33 -9.25 11.32
C LYS A 398 18.06 -8.09 12.01
N ALA A 399 17.66 -7.71 13.22
CA ALA A 399 18.36 -6.67 13.98
C ALA A 399 19.83 -7.05 14.27
N ALA A 400 20.10 -8.31 14.61
CA ALA A 400 21.46 -8.80 14.81
C ALA A 400 22.26 -8.82 13.50
N MET A 401 21.64 -9.24 12.39
CA MET A 401 22.28 -9.20 11.06
C MET A 401 22.58 -7.77 10.58
N ILE A 402 21.71 -6.79 10.89
CA ILE A 402 22.00 -5.38 10.61
C ILE A 402 23.30 -5.01 11.33
N LEU A 403 23.41 -5.27 12.64
CA LEU A 403 24.63 -4.95 13.39
C LEU A 403 25.87 -5.66 12.83
N GLU A 404 25.75 -6.93 12.44
CA GLU A 404 26.83 -7.67 11.78
C GLU A 404 27.26 -7.02 10.47
N SER A 405 26.30 -6.66 9.62
CA SER A 405 26.51 -5.97 8.34
C SER A 405 27.19 -4.60 8.57
N LEU A 406 26.78 -3.84 9.59
CA LEU A 406 27.41 -2.56 9.93
C LEU A 406 28.88 -2.71 10.36
N VAL A 407 29.22 -3.76 11.11
CA VAL A 407 30.59 -4.02 11.60
C VAL A 407 31.54 -4.43 10.48
N SER A 408 31.02 -5.04 9.41
CA SER A 408 31.83 -5.42 8.24
C SER A 408 32.50 -4.22 7.56
N GLU A 409 32.02 -2.99 7.81
CA GLU A 409 32.60 -1.77 7.27
C GLU A 409 33.65 -1.16 8.19
N PRO A 410 34.93 -1.07 7.77
CA PRO A 410 36.00 -0.55 8.62
C PRO A 410 35.77 0.88 9.11
N GLN A 411 35.08 1.74 8.33
CA GLN A 411 34.80 3.11 8.74
C GLN A 411 33.79 3.21 9.90
N ASN A 412 32.96 2.18 10.12
CA ASN A 412 31.99 2.16 11.23
C ASN A 412 32.62 1.77 12.57
N ARG A 413 33.83 1.19 12.55
CA ARG A 413 34.52 0.69 13.75
C ARG A 413 34.61 1.70 14.90
N PRO A 414 34.98 2.98 14.69
CA PRO A 414 35.06 3.95 15.78
C PRO A 414 33.72 4.16 16.50
N VAL A 415 32.61 4.13 15.76
CA VAL A 415 31.26 4.30 16.32
C VAL A 415 30.82 3.02 17.04
N LEU A 416 31.11 1.86 16.47
CA LEU A 416 30.66 0.57 16.98
C LEU A 416 31.46 0.08 18.20
N LEU A 417 32.74 0.47 18.33
CA LEU A 417 33.55 0.17 19.51
C LEU A 417 32.97 0.75 20.81
N ALA A 418 32.21 1.84 20.73
CA ALA A 418 31.50 2.39 21.89
C ALA A 418 30.48 1.39 22.50
N TYR A 419 30.08 0.37 21.74
CA TYR A 419 29.10 -0.65 22.13
C TYR A 419 29.74 -2.02 22.40
N GLU A 420 31.07 -2.12 22.44
CA GLU A 420 31.81 -3.39 22.63
C GLU A 420 31.32 -4.15 23.88
N ASN A 421 31.17 -3.46 25.01
CA ASN A 421 30.66 -4.08 26.24
C ASN A 421 29.24 -4.63 26.07
N ALA A 422 28.36 -3.91 25.37
CA ALA A 422 26.99 -4.36 25.13
C ALA A 422 26.95 -5.57 24.18
N PHE A 423 27.88 -5.65 23.22
CA PHE A 423 28.04 -6.82 22.35
C PHE A 423 28.56 -8.04 23.12
N ALA A 424 29.54 -7.85 24.01
CA ALA A 424 30.06 -8.90 24.88
C ALA A 424 29.00 -9.43 25.85
N GLU A 425 28.20 -8.53 26.45
CA GLU A 425 27.06 -8.93 27.29
C GLU A 425 26.10 -9.84 26.53
N ILE A 426 25.74 -9.52 25.28
CA ILE A 426 24.83 -10.35 24.48
C ILE A 426 25.49 -11.69 24.11
N LEU A 427 26.78 -11.68 23.74
CA LEU A 427 27.54 -12.91 23.45
C LEU A 427 27.51 -13.90 24.62
N PHE A 428 27.75 -13.40 25.84
CA PHE A 428 27.78 -14.22 27.06
C PHE A 428 26.39 -14.42 27.69
N SER A 429 25.33 -13.87 27.08
CA SER A 429 23.94 -14.10 27.48
C SER A 429 23.38 -15.39 26.84
N ASP A 430 22.05 -15.48 26.72
CA ASP A 430 21.37 -16.63 26.11
C ASP A 430 21.87 -16.88 24.68
N GLY A 431 22.19 -18.14 24.37
CA GLY A 431 23.04 -18.54 23.23
C GLY A 431 22.42 -18.37 21.83
N LYS A 432 21.27 -17.71 21.71
CA LYS A 432 20.52 -17.59 20.45
C LYS A 432 21.25 -16.76 19.39
N PHE A 433 21.98 -15.73 19.81
CA PHE A 433 22.72 -14.83 18.91
C PHE A 433 24.24 -14.86 19.17
N SER A 434 24.72 -15.78 19.99
CA SER A 434 26.13 -15.84 20.41
C SER A 434 27.09 -15.92 19.22
N ASP A 435 26.81 -16.75 18.21
CA ASP A 435 27.64 -16.85 17.01
C ASP A 435 27.74 -15.52 16.24
N THR A 436 26.60 -14.84 16.03
CA THR A 436 26.58 -13.52 15.38
C THR A 436 27.37 -12.48 16.17
N PHE A 437 27.21 -12.43 17.50
CA PHE A 437 27.92 -11.47 18.34
C PHE A 437 29.40 -11.81 18.54
N ALA A 438 29.79 -13.09 18.47
CA ALA A 438 31.19 -13.51 18.41
C ALA A 438 31.84 -13.01 17.11
N ARG A 439 31.16 -13.14 15.96
CA ARG A 439 31.63 -12.61 14.67
C ARG A 439 31.76 -11.09 14.70
N ILE A 440 30.77 -10.38 15.26
CA ILE A 440 30.84 -8.92 15.47
C ILE A 440 32.07 -8.52 16.28
N LEU A 441 32.29 -9.14 17.45
CA LEU A 441 33.44 -8.82 18.29
C LEU A 441 34.77 -9.20 17.64
N PHE A 442 34.80 -10.32 16.92
CA PHE A 442 35.97 -10.71 16.14
C PHE A 442 36.32 -9.65 15.11
N GLU A 443 35.36 -9.14 14.32
CA GLU A 443 35.64 -8.10 13.32
C GLU A 443 36.01 -6.74 13.95
N LEU A 444 35.44 -6.40 15.10
CA LEU A 444 35.81 -5.19 15.84
C LEU A 444 37.19 -5.25 16.50
N THR A 445 37.75 -6.44 16.70
CA THR A 445 39.05 -6.66 17.36
C THR A 445 40.14 -7.10 16.39
N SER A 446 39.78 -7.75 15.28
CA SER A 446 40.70 -8.15 14.21
C SER A 446 41.37 -6.91 13.62
N LYS A 447 42.64 -7.01 13.25
CA LYS A 447 43.32 -5.89 12.58
C LYS A 447 42.81 -5.82 11.13
N PRO A 448 42.58 -4.64 10.54
CA PRO A 448 42.02 -4.47 9.19
C PRO A 448 42.86 -5.08 8.04
N ASN A 449 43.97 -5.76 8.36
CA ASN A 449 44.88 -6.38 7.40
C ASN A 449 45.27 -7.83 7.75
N SER A 450 44.65 -8.46 8.75
CA SER A 450 44.87 -9.89 8.99
C SER A 450 43.91 -10.69 8.13
N LYS A 451 44.30 -10.95 6.87
CA LYS A 451 43.85 -12.19 6.22
C LYS A 451 44.08 -13.31 7.23
N VAL A 452 43.01 -14.04 7.55
CA VAL A 452 43.05 -15.19 8.45
C VAL A 452 44.10 -16.16 7.92
N ALA A 453 45.32 -16.07 8.43
CA ALA A 453 46.24 -17.18 8.38
C ALA A 453 45.66 -18.19 9.36
N THR A 454 45.04 -19.24 8.84
CA THR A 454 44.77 -20.45 9.61
C THR A 454 46.11 -20.98 10.12
N ALA A 455 46.56 -20.47 11.26
CA ALA A 455 47.64 -21.08 12.01
C ALA A 455 47.09 -22.43 12.50
N ARG A 456 47.42 -23.51 11.79
CA ARG A 456 47.33 -24.86 12.32
C ARG A 456 48.10 -24.85 13.65
N GLY A 457 47.36 -24.87 14.76
CA GLY A 457 47.94 -25.06 16.08
C GLY A 457 48.62 -26.41 16.12
N ILE A 458 49.94 -26.42 16.09
CA ILE A 458 50.75 -27.56 16.52
C ILE A 458 50.65 -27.54 18.04
N TRP A 459 49.81 -28.41 18.60
CA TRP A 459 49.86 -28.71 20.02
C TRP A 459 51.13 -29.55 20.25
N GLY A 460 52.08 -28.97 20.99
CA GLY A 460 53.28 -29.63 21.45
C GLY A 460 53.08 -30.21 22.85
N MET A 461 53.63 -31.42 23.01
CA MET A 461 53.71 -32.33 24.17
C MET A 461 52.53 -33.27 24.35
#